data_AF-A0A970BJ30-F1
#
_entry.id   AF-A0A970BJ30-F1
#
_cell.length_a   1.000
_cell.length_b   1.000
_cell.length_c   1.000
_cell.angle_alpha   90.00
_cell.angle_beta   90.00
_cell.angle_gamma   90.00
#
_symmetry.space_group_name_H-M   'P 1'
#
loop_
_entity.id
_entity.type
_entity.pdbx_description
1 polymer ?
#
loop_
_entity_poly.entity_id
_entity_poly.type
_entity_poly.pdbx_seq_one_letter_code
_entity_poly.pdbx_strand_id
1 'polypeptide(L)' 'MKSGCALPEIKSLLHQQGLADRSSLVVDCGLSTERVFRNIDETSDEGYFTTIIIKP' A
#
# COMPACT_ATOMS: atom_id res chain seq x y z
N MET A 1 8.27 -2.66 -2.02
CA MET A 1 8.28 -3.01 -3.46
C MET A 1 7.94 -4.48 -3.59
N LYS A 2 7.00 -4.86 -4.48
CA LYS A 2 6.37 -6.21 -4.55
C LYS A 2 5.58 -6.60 -3.29
N SER A 3 5.04 -5.59 -2.62
CA SER A 3 4.34 -5.74 -1.35
C SER A 3 2.93 -6.34 -1.49
N GLY A 4 2.44 -6.56 -2.72
CA GLY A 4 1.08 -7.06 -2.98
C GLY A 4 0.77 -8.34 -2.24
N CYS A 5 1.62 -9.37 -2.37
CA CYS A 5 1.40 -10.68 -1.76
C CYS A 5 1.45 -10.68 -0.22
N ALA A 6 2.05 -9.65 0.39
CA ALA A 6 2.18 -9.51 1.85
C ALA A 6 1.37 -8.31 2.37
N LEU A 7 0.43 -7.80 1.57
CA LEU A 7 -0.31 -6.58 1.91
C LEU A 7 -1.11 -6.72 3.23
N PRO A 8 -1.79 -7.85 3.52
CA PRO A 8 -2.48 -8.03 4.80
C PRO A 8 -1.54 -7.96 6.02
N GLU A 9 -0.36 -8.56 5.90
CA GLU A 9 0.65 -8.60 6.97
C GLU A 9 1.30 -7.23 7.17
N ILE A 10 1.59 -6.53 6.07
CA ILE A 10 2.13 -5.17 6.11
C ILE A 10 1.12 -4.21 6.72
N LYS A 11 -0.17 -4.29 6.35
CA LYS A 11 -1.23 -3.49 6.99
C LYS A 11 -1.26 -3.73 8.50
N SER A 12 -1.25 -5.00 8.91
CA SER A 12 -1.25 -5.37 10.33
C SER A 12 -0.06 -4.76 11.07
N LEU A 13 1.15 -4.82 10.49
CA LEU A 13 2.35 -4.21 11.06
C LEU A 13 2.24 -2.68 11.14
N LEU A 14 1.76 -2.03 10.08
CA LEU A 14 1.58 -0.58 10.06
C LEU A 14 0.56 -0.10 11.11
N HIS A 15 -0.51 -0.87 11.32
CA HIS A 15 -1.48 -0.63 12.40
C HIS A 15 -0.83 -0.78 13.78
N GLN A 16 -0.07 -1.84 14.01
CA GLN A 16 0.65 -2.05 15.28
C GLN A 16 1.66 -0.95 15.60
N GLN A 17 2.26 -0.34 14.57
CA GLN A 17 3.23 0.75 14.71
C GLN A 17 2.58 2.14 14.72
N GLY A 18 1.25 2.25 14.57
CA GLY A 18 0.55 3.54 14.48
C GLY A 18 0.89 4.34 13.21
N LEU A 19 1.33 3.65 12.14
CA LEU A 19 1.77 4.26 10.88
C LEU A 19 0.74 4.18 9.76
N ALA A 20 -0.37 3.45 9.95
CA ALA A 20 -1.39 3.22 8.92
C ALA A 20 -1.92 4.52 8.30
N ASP A 21 -2.27 5.52 9.13
CA ASP A 21 -2.79 6.82 8.67
C ASP A 21 -1.78 7.66 7.88
N ARG A 22 -0.50 7.34 8.01
CA ARG A 22 0.61 8.01 7.31
C ARG A 22 1.10 7.24 6.09
N SER A 23 0.47 6.11 5.81
CA SER A 23 0.87 5.22 4.72
C SER A 23 -0.08 5.33 3.55
N SER A 24 0.49 5.42 2.35
CA SER A 24 -0.22 5.47 1.07
C SER A 24 0.32 4.38 0.17
N LEU A 25 -0.46 3.94 -0.83
CA LEU A 25 0.04 2.98 -1.82
C LEU A 25 -0.29 3.39 -3.25
N VAL A 26 0.56 2.92 -4.17
CA VAL A 26 0.35 3.02 -5.60
C VAL A 26 0.53 1.64 -6.22
N VAL A 27 -0.43 1.26 -7.05
CA VAL A 27 -0.41 0.03 -7.86
C VAL A 27 -0.18 0.43 -9.31
N ASP A 28 0.67 -0.31 -10.03
CA ASP A 28 0.91 -0.16 -11.47
C ASP A 28 1.32 1.28 -11.87
N CYS A 29 2.20 1.92 -11.07
CA CYS A 29 2.60 3.31 -11.28
C CYS A 29 3.18 3.55 -12.69
N GLY A 30 2.61 4.52 -13.42
CA GLY A 30 2.97 4.85 -14.80
C GLY A 30 2.35 3.94 -15.86
N LEU A 31 1.51 2.98 -15.50
CA LEU A 31 0.78 2.10 -16.44
C LEU A 31 -0.67 2.55 -16.62
N SER A 32 -1.35 2.04 -17.65
CA SER A 32 -2.77 2.33 -17.90
C SER A 32 -3.72 1.85 -16.78
N THR A 33 -3.26 0.92 -15.94
CA THR A 33 -3.98 0.36 -14.79
C THR A 33 -3.58 0.99 -13.45
N GLU A 34 -2.88 2.13 -13.47
CA GLU A 34 -2.43 2.82 -12.27
C GLU A 34 -3.60 3.10 -11.32
N ARG A 35 -3.38 2.80 -10.03
CA ARG A 35 -4.31 3.15 -8.95
C ARG A 35 -3.54 3.72 -7.77
N VAL A 36 -3.99 4.86 -7.28
CA VAL A 36 -3.39 5.58 -6.15
C VAL A 36 -4.38 5.60 -4.99
N PHE A 37 -3.89 5.19 -3.82
CA PHE A 37 -4.65 5.13 -2.58
C PHE A 37 -3.95 5.99 -1.53
N ARG A 38 -4.69 6.91 -0.92
CA ARG A 38 -4.13 7.89 0.02
C ARG A 38 -3.90 7.29 1.40
N ASN A 39 -4.66 6.25 1.73
CA ASN A 39 -4.50 5.43 2.92
C ASN A 39 -4.37 3.95 2.51
N ILE A 40 -3.53 3.20 3.22
CA ILE A 40 -3.31 1.76 2.97
C ILE A 40 -4.59 0.92 3.11
N ASP A 41 -5.57 1.38 3.89
CA ASP A 41 -6.84 0.69 4.14
C ASP A 41 -7.90 0.91 3.06
N GLU A 42 -7.67 1.82 2.11
CA GLU A 42 -8.60 2.08 1.00
C GLU A 42 -8.68 0.93 -0.02
N THR A 43 -7.80 -0.07 0.08
CA THR A 43 -7.77 -1.21 -0.84
C THR A 43 -7.49 -2.53 -0.15
N SER A 44 -8.10 -3.60 -0.65
CA SER A 44 -7.75 -4.99 -0.33
C SER A 44 -6.93 -5.63 -1.45
N ASP A 45 -6.50 -4.86 -2.46
CA ASP A 45 -5.95 -5.39 -3.71
C ASP A 45 -4.44 -5.66 -3.63
N GLU A 46 -4.07 -6.89 -3.96
CA GLU A 46 -2.70 -7.42 -3.94
C GLU A 46 -2.05 -7.30 -5.32
N GLY A 47 -1.98 -6.09 -5.86
CA GLY A 47 -1.32 -5.84 -7.15
C GLY A 47 0.16 -6.23 -7.14
N TYR A 48 0.65 -6.89 -8.20
CA TYR A 48 2.05 -7.33 -8.30
C TYR A 48 3.03 -6.14 -8.25
N PHE A 49 2.75 -5.06 -8.98
CA PHE A 49 3.54 -3.82 -8.95
C PHE A 49 2.96 -2.85 -7.92
N THR A 50 3.18 -3.14 -6.64
CA THR A 50 2.74 -2.29 -5.54
C THR A 50 3.91 -1.63 -4.80
N THR A 51 3.76 -0.34 -4.55
CA THR A 51 4.67 0.49 -3.74
C THR A 51 3.89 1.14 -2.60
N ILE A 52 4.41 1.01 -1.37
CA ILE A 52 3.88 1.66 -0.18
C ILE A 52 4.83 2.79 0.22
N ILE A 53 4.27 3.94 0.53
CA ILE A 53 4.99 5.16 0.91
C ILE A 53 4.53 5.56 2.31
N ILE A 54 5.47 5.73 3.24
CA ILE A 54 5.21 6.14 4.61
C ILE A 54 5.80 7.54 4.79
N LYS A 55 4.96 8.52 5.14
CA LYS A 55 5.41 9.89 5.40
C LYS A 55 6.14 9.99 6.74
N PRO A 56 7.08 10.94 6.93
CA PRO A 56 7.79 11.19 8.20
C PRO A 56 6.88 11.57 9.38
#